data_AF-A0A6G4TS37-F1
#
_entry.id   AF-A0A6G4TS37-F1
#
_cell.length_a   1.000
_cell.length_b   1.000
_cell.length_c   1.000
_cell.angle_alpha   90.00
_cell.angle_beta   90.00
_cell.angle_gamma   90.00
#
_symmetry.space_group_name_H-M   'P 1'
#
loop_
_entity.id
_entity.type
_entity.pdbx_description
1 polymer ?
#
loop_
_entity_poly.entity_id
_entity_poly.type
_entity_poly.pdbx_seq_one_letter_code
_entity_poly.pdbx_strand_id
1 'polypeptide(L)'
;MNATAATPRVAGYTHAAGWLAGIAIAWGATPELGDSHTEIATAYADHSAQAIAQAVLVHGLAPAGLAVVAAGLLGRARRAGNRTARIAGWSGLAAAALAAVQLVLELIAISGADSAAPGTTAALWETVQRVDGLKMFALAALAVAACLAARGRQLLRRWEVVVGWTLAAAITLSGIGYLLLSTALAPAAYLSLPLLLVWVVVLGRRQDIAS
;
A
#
# COMPACT_ATOMS: atom_id res chain seq x y z
N MET A 1 3.54 27.22 16.26
CA MET A 1 3.19 26.96 14.84
C MET A 1 2.38 25.68 14.79
N ASN A 2 1.06 25.77 14.63
CA ASN A 2 0.21 24.58 14.52
C ASN A 2 0.37 24.03 13.11
N ALA A 3 1.09 22.91 12.96
CA ALA A 3 1.07 22.14 11.74
C ALA A 3 -0.40 21.77 11.46
N THR A 4 -0.95 22.25 10.34
CA THR A 4 -2.29 21.89 9.89
C THR A 4 -2.28 20.39 9.60
N ALA A 5 -2.72 19.59 10.57
CA ALA A 5 -2.88 18.16 10.37
C ALA A 5 -3.84 17.97 9.18
N ALA A 6 -3.38 17.31 8.12
CA ALA A 6 -4.22 17.00 6.97
C ALA A 6 -5.45 16.22 7.46
N THR A 7 -6.65 16.60 7.01
CA THR A 7 -7.85 15.84 7.38
C THR A 7 -7.74 14.43 6.79
N PRO A 8 -8.30 13.40 7.45
CA PRO A 8 -8.35 12.05 6.90
C PRO A 8 -8.86 11.98 5.46
N ARG A 9 -9.80 12.84 5.05
CA ARG A 9 -10.26 12.93 3.67
C ARG A 9 -9.14 13.34 2.71
N VAL A 10 -8.42 14.42 3.01
CA VAL A 10 -7.31 14.89 2.17
C VAL A 10 -6.25 13.80 2.07
N ALA A 11 -5.92 13.17 3.20
CA ALA A 11 -4.95 12.07 3.24
C ALA A 11 -5.36 10.86 2.39
N GLY A 12 -6.66 10.54 2.36
CA GLY A 12 -7.18 9.50 1.47
C GLY A 12 -6.98 9.81 -0.01
N TYR A 13 -7.18 11.07 -0.43
CA TYR A 13 -6.87 11.50 -1.79
C TYR A 13 -5.37 11.55 -2.08
N THR A 14 -4.54 11.98 -1.11
CA THR A 14 -3.08 11.93 -1.23
C THR A 14 -2.60 10.50 -1.46
N HIS A 15 -3.17 9.53 -0.75
CA HIS A 15 -2.89 8.11 -0.99
C HIS A 15 -3.18 7.70 -2.44
N ALA A 16 -4.37 8.03 -2.94
CA ALA A 16 -4.77 7.69 -4.30
C ALA A 16 -3.89 8.39 -5.35
N ALA A 17 -3.61 9.68 -5.17
CA ALA A 17 -2.81 10.47 -6.09
C ALA A 17 -1.36 9.98 -6.17
N GLY A 18 -0.74 9.63 -5.03
CA GLY A 18 0.62 9.08 -5.00
C GLY A 18 0.74 7.80 -5.81
N TRP A 19 -0.22 6.87 -5.66
CA TRP A 19 -0.26 5.65 -6.46
C TRP A 19 -0.45 5.92 -7.95
N LEU A 20 -1.45 6.71 -8.33
CA LEU A 20 -1.74 6.99 -9.74
C LEU A 20 -0.58 7.71 -10.43
N ALA A 21 0.03 8.69 -9.77
CA ALA A 21 1.20 9.40 -10.29
C ALA A 21 2.43 8.50 -10.39
N GLY A 22 2.66 7.64 -9.39
CA GLY A 22 3.78 6.68 -9.42
C GLY A 22 3.70 5.72 -10.60
N ILE A 23 2.53 5.11 -10.81
CA ILE A 23 2.27 4.22 -11.95
C ILE A 23 2.46 4.94 -13.28
N ALA A 24 1.95 6.18 -13.40
CA ALA A 24 2.08 6.94 -14.63
C ALA A 24 3.54 7.32 -14.95
N ILE A 25 4.36 7.59 -13.94
CA ILE A 25 5.76 8.01 -14.11
C ILE A 25 6.66 6.86 -14.54
N ALA A 26 6.47 5.67 -13.97
CA ALA A 26 7.37 4.54 -14.21
C ALA A 26 6.71 3.38 -14.98
N TRP A 27 5.66 3.68 -15.75
CA TRP A 27 5.00 2.71 -16.61
C TRP A 27 6.00 2.05 -17.56
N GLY A 28 6.18 0.74 -17.43
CA GLY A 28 7.12 -0.04 -18.25
C GLY A 28 8.61 0.23 -17.95
N ALA A 29 8.92 0.93 -16.86
CA ALA A 29 10.29 1.32 -16.50
C ALA A 29 10.85 0.56 -15.28
N THR A 30 9.99 -0.13 -14.51
CA THR A 30 10.41 -0.89 -13.33
C THR A 30 10.31 -2.39 -13.56
N PRO A 31 11.14 -3.20 -12.87
CA PRO A 31 11.13 -4.65 -13.03
C PRO A 31 9.80 -5.29 -12.63
N GLU A 32 9.44 -6.38 -13.30
CA GLU A 32 8.22 -7.16 -13.11
C GLU A 32 8.49 -8.57 -12.57
N LEU A 33 7.45 -9.21 -12.02
CA LEU A 33 7.53 -10.61 -11.63
C LEU A 33 7.71 -11.51 -12.85
N GLY A 34 8.85 -12.21 -12.88
CA GLY A 34 9.23 -13.08 -13.99
C GLY A 34 10.49 -12.61 -14.72
N ASP A 35 10.90 -11.36 -14.48
CA ASP A 35 12.15 -10.82 -15.03
C ASP A 35 13.35 -11.59 -14.48
N SER A 36 14.33 -11.82 -15.35
CA SER A 36 15.63 -12.35 -14.98
C SER A 36 16.42 -11.36 -14.12
N HIS A 37 17.44 -11.84 -13.40
CA HIS A 37 18.28 -10.97 -12.57
C HIS A 37 18.96 -9.85 -13.38
N THR A 38 19.34 -10.13 -14.62
CA THR A 38 19.95 -9.14 -15.52
C THR A 38 18.93 -8.10 -15.94
N GLU A 39 17.72 -8.51 -16.32
CA GLU A 39 16.63 -7.57 -16.67
C GLU A 39 16.29 -6.64 -15.49
N ILE A 40 16.22 -7.17 -14.27
CA ILE A 40 16.01 -6.37 -13.05
C ILE A 40 17.11 -5.33 -12.87
N ALA A 41 18.38 -5.73 -12.96
CA ALA A 41 19.51 -4.83 -12.78
C ALA A 41 19.57 -3.75 -13.87
N THR A 42 19.34 -4.14 -15.13
CA THR A 42 19.31 -3.21 -16.27
C THR A 42 18.14 -2.24 -16.16
N ALA A 43 16.93 -2.68 -15.78
CA ALA A 43 15.78 -1.80 -15.63
C ALA A 43 16.05 -0.69 -14.60
N TYR A 44 16.63 -1.02 -13.45
CA TYR A 44 17.02 -0.02 -12.44
C TYR A 44 18.18 0.87 -12.85
N ALA A 45 19.18 0.35 -13.57
CA ALA A 45 20.29 1.16 -14.07
C ALA A 45 19.79 2.19 -15.12
N ASP A 46 18.99 1.74 -16.08
CA ASP A 46 18.55 2.55 -17.23
C ASP A 46 17.44 3.54 -16.87
N HIS A 47 16.63 3.24 -15.85
CA HIS A 47 15.46 4.03 -15.46
C HIS A 47 15.47 4.46 -13.99
N SER A 48 16.66 4.65 -13.41
CA SER A 48 16.84 4.98 -11.99
C SER A 48 16.00 6.18 -11.52
N ALA A 49 15.92 7.25 -12.32
CA ALA A 49 15.14 8.44 -11.97
C ALA A 49 13.63 8.15 -11.89
N GLN A 50 13.08 7.40 -12.85
CA GLN A 50 11.68 6.98 -12.87
C GLN A 50 11.39 6.04 -11.71
N ALA A 51 12.28 5.07 -11.45
CA ALA A 51 12.15 4.11 -10.36
C ALA A 51 12.17 4.81 -8.99
N ILE A 52 13.08 5.76 -8.75
CA ILE A 52 13.13 6.57 -7.53
C ILE A 52 11.85 7.38 -7.36
N ALA A 53 11.40 8.06 -8.43
CA ALA A 53 10.18 8.86 -8.38
C ALA A 53 8.95 8.00 -8.05
N GLN A 54 8.81 6.84 -8.68
CA GLN A 54 7.75 5.88 -8.35
C GLN A 54 7.85 5.42 -6.89
N ALA A 55 9.03 4.96 -6.44
CA ALA A 55 9.22 4.47 -5.08
C ALA A 55 8.83 5.54 -4.05
N VAL A 56 9.27 6.79 -4.22
CA VAL A 56 8.93 7.90 -3.31
C VAL A 56 7.42 8.17 -3.28
N LEU A 57 6.75 8.13 -4.43
CA LEU A 57 5.30 8.39 -4.51
C LEU A 57 4.48 7.22 -3.93
N VAL A 58 4.83 5.99 -4.28
CA VAL A 58 4.07 4.76 -3.96
C VAL A 58 4.40 4.22 -2.57
N HIS A 59 5.64 4.34 -2.12
CA HIS A 59 6.13 3.81 -0.85
C HIS A 59 6.45 4.90 0.19
N GLY A 60 6.51 6.16 -0.22
CA GLY A 60 6.61 7.32 0.70
C GLY A 60 5.28 8.08 0.86
N LEU A 61 4.85 8.77 -0.20
CA LEU A 61 3.70 9.69 -0.14
C LEU A 61 2.38 8.95 0.10
N ALA A 62 2.10 7.91 -0.68
CA ALA A 62 0.83 7.20 -0.55
C ALA A 62 0.66 6.51 0.82
N PRO A 63 1.68 5.85 1.40
CA PRO A 63 1.61 5.29 2.74
C PRO A 63 1.54 6.34 3.84
N ALA A 64 2.13 7.53 3.66
CA ALA A 64 1.94 8.65 4.58
C ALA A 64 0.46 9.07 4.66
N GLY A 65 -0.23 9.15 3.51
CA GLY A 65 -1.68 9.35 3.45
C GLY A 65 -2.46 8.25 4.18
N LEU A 66 -2.10 6.99 3.95
CA LEU A 66 -2.69 5.84 4.65
C LEU A 66 -2.48 5.92 6.17
N ALA A 67 -1.29 6.31 6.63
CA ALA A 67 -0.97 6.42 8.05
C ALA A 67 -1.87 7.45 8.77
N VAL A 68 -2.17 8.57 8.12
CA VAL A 68 -3.10 9.58 8.66
C VAL A 68 -4.52 9.01 8.76
N VAL A 69 -5.01 8.32 7.73
CA VAL A 69 -6.33 7.64 7.77
C VAL A 69 -6.36 6.59 8.89
N ALA A 70 -5.29 5.81 9.04
CA ALA A 70 -5.17 4.77 10.07
C ALA A 70 -5.12 5.36 11.50
N ALA A 71 -4.40 6.47 11.68
CA ALA A 71 -4.36 7.21 12.95
C ALA A 71 -5.74 7.78 13.31
N GLY A 72 -6.50 8.26 12.33
CA GLY A 72 -7.88 8.70 12.53
C GLY A 72 -8.83 7.57 12.94
N LEU A 73 -8.64 6.35 12.41
CA LEU A 73 -9.34 5.14 12.90
C LEU A 73 -9.01 4.84 14.36
N LEU A 74 -7.72 4.89 14.74
CA LEU A 74 -7.29 4.69 16.14
C LEU A 74 -7.90 5.73 17.07
N GLY A 75 -7.91 7.00 16.68
CA GLY A 75 -8.51 8.08 17.47
C GLY A 75 -9.99 7.83 17.74
N ARG A 76 -10.74 7.41 16.73
CA ARG A 76 -12.15 7.01 16.88
C ARG A 76 -12.33 5.78 17.74
N ALA A 77 -11.51 4.76 17.52
CA ALA A 77 -11.59 3.51 18.26
C ALA A 77 -11.41 3.74 19.76
N ARG A 78 -10.48 4.63 20.15
CA ARG A 78 -10.25 5.03 21.54
C ARG A 78 -11.47 5.73 22.14
N ARG A 79 -12.07 6.69 21.42
CA ARG A 79 -13.26 7.42 21.90
C ARG A 79 -14.49 6.52 22.05
N ALA A 80 -14.67 5.57 21.14
CA ALA A 80 -15.86 4.70 21.10
C ALA A 80 -15.67 3.34 21.80
N GLY A 81 -14.50 3.05 22.36
CA GLY A 81 -14.17 1.74 22.95
C GLY A 81 -14.23 0.57 21.96
N ASN A 82 -14.06 0.81 20.65
CA ASN A 82 -14.25 -0.21 19.61
C ASN A 82 -12.93 -0.95 19.31
N ARG A 83 -12.79 -2.18 19.82
CA ARG A 83 -11.60 -3.02 19.61
C ARG A 83 -11.33 -3.31 18.13
N THR A 84 -12.35 -3.56 17.33
CA THR A 84 -12.19 -3.91 15.91
C THR A 84 -11.71 -2.71 15.09
N ALA A 85 -12.22 -1.50 15.37
CA ALA A 85 -11.70 -0.27 14.76
C ALA A 85 -10.25 0.01 15.18
N ARG A 86 -9.85 -0.40 16.39
CA ARG A 86 -8.46 -0.29 16.86
C ARG A 86 -7.54 -1.23 16.09
N ILE A 87 -7.97 -2.46 15.82
CA ILE A 87 -7.25 -3.42 14.97
C ILE A 87 -7.09 -2.82 13.58
N ALA A 88 -8.17 -2.31 12.98
CA ALA A 88 -8.12 -1.67 11.66
C ALA A 88 -7.05 -0.55 11.60
N GLY A 89 -7.06 0.35 12.59
CA GLY A 89 -6.07 1.43 12.67
C GLY A 89 -4.63 0.92 12.81
N TRP A 90 -4.37 -0.09 13.65
CA TRP A 90 -3.03 -0.66 13.78
C TRP A 90 -2.57 -1.41 12.53
N SER A 91 -3.45 -2.15 11.87
CA SER A 91 -3.16 -2.82 10.60
C SER A 91 -2.78 -1.81 9.50
N GLY A 92 -3.48 -0.67 9.42
CA GLY A 92 -3.12 0.42 8.50
C GLY A 92 -1.76 1.05 8.81
N LEU A 93 -1.42 1.25 10.09
CA LEU A 93 -0.10 1.75 10.48
C LEU A 93 1.01 0.73 10.19
N ALA A 94 0.76 -0.56 10.42
CA ALA A 94 1.70 -1.62 10.08
C ALA A 94 1.98 -1.66 8.57
N ALA A 95 0.93 -1.54 7.74
CA ALA A 95 1.10 -1.44 6.29
C ALA A 95 1.93 -0.21 5.88
N ALA A 96 1.71 0.94 6.52
CA ALA A 96 2.50 2.14 6.25
C ALA A 96 3.97 1.99 6.67
N ALA A 97 4.23 1.35 7.81
CA ALA A 97 5.59 1.07 8.27
C ALA A 97 6.32 0.09 7.34
N LEU A 98 5.64 -0.97 6.89
CA LEU A 98 6.20 -1.91 5.90
C LEU A 98 6.51 -1.21 4.58
N ALA A 99 5.66 -0.28 4.15
CA ALA A 99 5.94 0.52 2.96
C ALA A 99 7.16 1.44 3.12
N ALA A 100 7.41 1.99 4.31
CA ALA A 100 8.61 2.79 4.57
C ALA A 100 9.89 1.92 4.53
N VAL A 101 9.83 0.69 5.07
CA VAL A 101 10.92 -0.28 4.93
C VAL A 101 11.15 -0.60 3.45
N GLN A 102 10.08 -0.83 2.71
CA GLN A 102 10.13 -1.10 1.27
C GLN A 102 10.78 0.04 0.49
N LEU A 103 10.41 1.30 0.79
CA LEU A 103 11.03 2.49 0.19
C LEU A 103 12.55 2.49 0.39
N VAL A 104 13.02 2.24 1.61
CA VAL A 104 14.45 2.21 1.90
C VAL A 104 15.15 1.10 1.12
N LEU A 105 14.61 -0.11 1.12
CA LEU A 105 15.18 -1.24 0.40
C LEU A 105 15.23 -1.00 -1.11
N GLU A 106 14.18 -0.42 -1.68
CA GLU A 106 14.10 -0.14 -3.11
C GLU A 106 15.06 0.96 -3.53
N LEU A 107 15.22 2.02 -2.72
CA LEU A 107 16.24 3.04 -2.96
C LEU A 107 17.67 2.47 -2.91
N ILE A 108 17.94 1.53 -2.00
CA ILE A 108 19.23 0.81 -1.96
C ILE A 108 19.39 -0.04 -3.22
N ALA A 109 18.34 -0.76 -3.66
CA ALA A 109 18.39 -1.59 -4.85
C ALA A 109 18.64 -0.77 -6.12
N ILE A 110 17.97 0.37 -6.27
CA ILE A 110 18.13 1.25 -7.43
C ILE A 110 19.51 1.92 -7.43
N SER A 111 19.95 2.47 -6.30
CA SER A 111 21.25 3.17 -6.22
C SER A 111 22.46 2.23 -6.34
N GLY A 112 22.31 0.97 -5.95
CA GLY A 112 23.32 -0.08 -6.09
C GLY A 112 23.13 -0.96 -7.33
N ALA A 113 22.26 -0.59 -8.28
CA ALA A 113 22.04 -1.38 -9.48
C ALA A 113 23.31 -1.42 -10.35
N ASP A 114 23.86 -2.62 -10.54
CA ASP A 114 25.04 -2.85 -11.37
C ASP A 114 24.82 -4.08 -12.26
N SER A 115 24.93 -3.86 -13.57
CA SER A 115 24.79 -4.90 -14.58
C SER A 115 25.92 -5.95 -14.52
N ALA A 116 27.06 -5.62 -13.89
CA ALA A 116 28.16 -6.56 -13.66
C ALA A 116 27.93 -7.47 -12.43
N ALA A 117 27.01 -7.11 -11.53
CA ALA A 117 26.68 -7.88 -10.33
C ALA A 117 25.15 -8.03 -10.11
N PRO A 118 24.40 -8.55 -11.11
CA PRO A 118 22.94 -8.51 -11.12
C PRO A 118 22.26 -9.29 -9.98
N GLY A 119 22.95 -10.27 -9.40
CA GLY A 119 22.42 -11.09 -8.30
C GLY A 119 22.11 -10.29 -7.02
N THR A 120 22.89 -9.26 -6.70
CA THR A 120 22.67 -8.44 -5.49
C THR A 120 21.42 -7.58 -5.65
N THR A 121 21.25 -6.94 -6.80
CA THR A 121 20.07 -6.12 -7.12
C THR A 121 18.81 -6.99 -7.15
N ALA A 122 18.88 -8.17 -7.77
CA ALA A 122 17.77 -9.12 -7.80
C ALA A 122 17.36 -9.58 -6.39
N ALA A 123 18.32 -9.93 -5.52
CA ALA A 123 18.01 -10.34 -4.14
C ALA A 123 17.32 -9.23 -3.32
N LEU A 124 17.75 -7.97 -3.48
CA LEU A 124 17.10 -6.82 -2.84
C LEU A 124 15.70 -6.61 -3.40
N TRP A 125 15.53 -6.69 -4.72
CA TRP A 125 14.23 -6.59 -5.38
C TRP A 125 13.27 -7.68 -4.91
N GLU A 126 13.70 -8.95 -4.86
CA GLU A 126 12.88 -10.04 -4.33
C GLU A 126 12.47 -9.80 -2.87
N THR A 127 13.38 -9.25 -2.06
CA THR A 127 13.10 -8.88 -0.68
C THR A 127 12.03 -7.77 -0.61
N VAL A 128 12.13 -6.76 -1.47
CA VAL A 128 11.13 -5.70 -1.65
C VAL A 128 9.76 -6.31 -1.98
N GLN A 129 9.69 -7.25 -2.93
CA GLN A 129 8.43 -7.91 -3.29
C GLN A 129 7.84 -8.74 -2.13
N ARG A 130 8.67 -9.42 -1.35
CA ARG A 130 8.20 -10.18 -0.17
C ARG A 130 7.66 -9.27 0.92
N VAL A 131 8.32 -8.13 1.17
CA VAL A 131 7.84 -7.09 2.09
C VAL A 131 6.52 -6.50 1.58
N ASP A 132 6.39 -6.31 0.26
CA ASP A 132 5.14 -5.88 -0.38
C ASP A 132 4.00 -6.89 -0.11
N GLY A 133 4.27 -8.18 -0.24
CA GLY A 133 3.34 -9.25 0.13
C GLY A 133 2.90 -9.18 1.60
N LEU A 134 3.83 -8.97 2.55
CA LEU A 134 3.49 -8.79 3.97
C LEU A 134 2.63 -7.54 4.21
N LYS A 135 2.93 -6.43 3.52
CA LYS A 135 2.14 -5.20 3.56
C LYS A 135 0.72 -5.45 3.05
N MET A 136 0.55 -6.23 1.99
CA MET A 136 -0.76 -6.62 1.46
C MET A 136 -1.61 -7.37 2.49
N PHE A 137 -1.02 -8.26 3.31
CA PHE A 137 -1.74 -8.90 4.43
C PHE A 137 -2.15 -7.91 5.52
N ALA A 138 -1.31 -6.93 5.85
CA ALA A 138 -1.67 -5.86 6.77
C ALA A 138 -2.85 -5.02 6.23
N LEU A 139 -2.86 -4.74 4.92
CA LEU A 139 -3.98 -4.07 4.25
C LEU A 139 -5.26 -4.92 4.22
N ALA A 140 -5.14 -6.24 4.02
CA ALA A 140 -6.27 -7.17 4.13
C ALA A 140 -6.88 -7.12 5.53
N ALA A 141 -6.04 -7.19 6.58
CA ALA A 141 -6.47 -7.10 7.96
C ALA A 141 -7.16 -5.76 8.28
N LEU A 142 -6.64 -4.66 7.74
CA LEU A 142 -7.29 -3.35 7.80
C LEU A 142 -8.70 -3.40 7.19
N ALA A 143 -8.84 -3.93 5.98
CA ALA A 143 -10.12 -3.98 5.27
C ALA A 143 -11.15 -4.86 6.01
N VAL A 144 -10.74 -6.05 6.45
CA VAL A 144 -11.58 -6.98 7.24
C VAL A 144 -12.02 -6.32 8.55
N ALA A 145 -11.08 -5.77 9.31
CA ALA A 145 -11.38 -5.17 10.60
C ALA A 145 -12.29 -3.93 10.45
N ALA A 146 -12.08 -3.11 9.43
CA ALA A 146 -12.96 -1.97 9.13
C ALA A 146 -14.38 -2.42 8.79
N CYS A 147 -14.53 -3.46 7.95
CA CYS A 147 -15.85 -4.02 7.60
C CYS A 147 -16.56 -4.63 8.81
N LEU A 148 -15.83 -5.36 9.66
CA LEU A 148 -16.37 -5.95 10.89
C LEU A 148 -16.78 -4.86 11.90
N ALA A 149 -15.99 -3.79 12.04
CA ALA A 149 -16.32 -2.66 12.91
C ALA A 149 -17.59 -1.91 12.47
N ALA A 150 -17.94 -1.96 11.18
CA ALA A 150 -19.14 -1.35 10.63
C ALA A 150 -20.42 -2.21 10.78
N ARG A 151 -20.32 -3.49 11.19
CA ARG A 151 -21.53 -4.32 11.40
C ARG A 151 -22.41 -3.85 12.55
N GLY A 152 -21.86 -3.09 13.51
CA GLY A 152 -22.59 -2.60 14.69
C GLY A 152 -23.01 -1.12 14.63
N ARG A 153 -22.57 -0.35 13.63
CA ARG A 153 -22.84 1.11 13.50
C ARG A 153 -22.86 1.48 12.01
N GLN A 154 -23.72 2.42 11.60
CA GLN A 154 -23.85 2.89 10.20
C GLN A 154 -22.64 3.67 9.65
N LEU A 155 -21.40 3.26 9.97
CA LEU A 155 -20.16 3.90 9.51
C LEU A 155 -19.92 3.72 8.00
N LEU A 156 -20.36 2.58 7.45
CA LEU A 156 -20.20 2.24 6.04
C LEU A 156 -21.54 1.89 5.40
N ARG A 157 -21.72 2.30 4.14
CA ARG A 157 -22.84 1.90 3.28
C ARG A 157 -22.61 0.47 2.80
N ARG A 158 -23.69 -0.21 2.39
CA ARG A 158 -23.62 -1.61 1.91
C ARG A 158 -22.59 -1.82 0.80
N TRP A 159 -22.56 -0.93 -0.19
CA TRP A 159 -21.60 -1.03 -1.29
C TRP A 159 -20.15 -0.83 -0.83
N GLU A 160 -19.91 0.00 0.19
CA GLU A 160 -18.57 0.20 0.77
C GLU A 160 -18.12 -1.10 1.45
N VAL A 161 -18.99 -1.75 2.24
CA VAL A 161 -18.67 -3.05 2.84
C VAL A 161 -18.37 -4.11 1.78
N VAL A 162 -19.10 -4.14 0.66
CA VAL A 162 -18.81 -5.04 -0.47
C VAL A 162 -17.42 -4.76 -1.02
N VAL A 163 -17.08 -3.51 -1.33
CA VAL A 163 -15.74 -3.11 -1.80
C VAL A 163 -14.66 -3.56 -0.81
N GLY A 164 -14.86 -3.37 0.49
CA GLY A 164 -13.90 -3.76 1.52
C GLY A 164 -13.67 -5.28 1.60
N TRP A 165 -14.71 -6.10 1.47
CA TRP A 165 -14.56 -7.56 1.42
C TRP A 165 -13.92 -8.04 0.12
N THR A 166 -14.30 -7.46 -1.03
CA THR A 166 -13.67 -7.77 -2.32
C THR A 166 -12.19 -7.40 -2.30
N LEU A 167 -11.86 -6.23 -1.74
CA LEU A 167 -10.49 -5.80 -1.53
C LEU A 167 -9.73 -6.80 -0.65
N ALA A 168 -10.28 -7.18 0.49
CA ALA A 168 -9.62 -8.11 1.40
C ALA A 168 -9.29 -9.45 0.73
N ALA A 169 -10.21 -10.00 -0.07
CA ALA A 169 -9.98 -11.23 -0.82
C ALA A 169 -8.91 -11.05 -1.90
N ALA A 170 -9.06 -10.04 -2.77
CA ALA A 170 -8.14 -9.79 -3.88
C ALA A 170 -6.72 -9.48 -3.39
N ILE A 171 -6.59 -8.64 -2.36
CA ILE A 171 -5.29 -8.23 -1.82
C ILE A 171 -4.59 -9.35 -1.04
N THR A 172 -5.35 -10.28 -0.45
CA THR A 172 -4.79 -11.50 0.16
C THR A 172 -4.22 -12.41 -0.92
N LEU A 173 -4.95 -12.61 -2.01
CA LEU A 173 -4.49 -13.45 -3.13
C LEU A 173 -3.22 -12.88 -3.77
N SER A 174 -3.20 -11.56 -4.04
CA SER A 174 -1.99 -10.91 -4.53
C SER A 174 -0.86 -10.93 -3.50
N GLY A 175 -1.17 -10.75 -2.20
CA GLY A 175 -0.18 -10.81 -1.13
C GLY A 175 0.54 -12.15 -1.06
N ILE A 176 -0.17 -13.27 -1.26
CA ILE A 176 0.43 -14.60 -1.41
C ILE A 176 1.34 -14.64 -2.65
N GLY A 177 0.87 -14.08 -3.77
CA GLY A 177 1.65 -13.98 -5.01
C GLY A 177 2.99 -13.27 -4.81
N TYR A 178 3.00 -12.09 -4.20
CA TYR A 178 4.22 -11.32 -3.95
C TYR A 178 5.11 -11.95 -2.87
N LEU A 179 4.53 -12.55 -1.83
CA LEU A 179 5.29 -13.23 -0.78
C LEU A 179 6.03 -14.48 -1.30
N LEU A 180 5.42 -15.20 -2.24
CA LEU A 180 5.96 -16.42 -2.84
C LEU A 180 6.60 -16.19 -4.21
N LEU A 181 6.64 -14.94 -4.69
CA LEU A 181 7.10 -14.57 -6.04
C LEU A 181 6.38 -15.36 -7.16
N SER A 182 5.08 -15.61 -6.98
CA SER A 182 4.25 -16.38 -7.91
C SER A 182 3.59 -15.47 -8.95
N THR A 183 3.97 -15.66 -10.21
CA THR A 183 3.38 -14.97 -11.37
C THR A 183 1.92 -15.36 -11.63
N ALA A 184 1.46 -16.51 -11.11
CA ALA A 184 0.07 -16.94 -11.26
C ALA A 184 -0.89 -16.15 -10.36
N LEU A 185 -0.43 -15.74 -9.18
CA LEU A 185 -1.26 -15.10 -8.15
C LEU A 185 -1.08 -13.57 -8.11
N ALA A 186 0.10 -13.07 -8.49
CA ALA A 186 0.39 -11.65 -8.53
C ALA A 186 -0.60 -10.80 -9.36
N PRO A 187 -1.17 -11.28 -10.50
CA PRO A 187 -2.16 -10.52 -11.26
C PRO A 187 -3.42 -10.13 -10.49
N ALA A 188 -3.72 -10.78 -9.36
CA ALA A 188 -4.79 -10.32 -8.47
C ALA A 188 -4.56 -8.87 -7.97
N ALA A 189 -3.33 -8.36 -8.05
CA ALA A 189 -2.98 -6.97 -7.77
C ALA A 189 -3.69 -5.97 -8.71
N TYR A 190 -3.95 -6.34 -9.97
CA TYR A 190 -4.68 -5.48 -10.91
C TYR A 190 -6.11 -5.19 -10.44
N LEU A 191 -6.71 -6.10 -9.69
CA LEU A 191 -8.01 -5.89 -9.06
C LEU A 191 -7.87 -5.22 -7.69
N SER A 192 -6.93 -5.68 -6.86
CA SER A 192 -6.81 -5.20 -5.49
C SER A 192 -6.38 -3.74 -5.40
N LEU A 193 -5.53 -3.27 -6.31
CA LEU A 193 -5.02 -1.91 -6.30
C LEU A 193 -6.14 -0.86 -6.52
N PRO A 194 -6.94 -0.88 -7.61
CA PRO A 194 -8.06 0.05 -7.77
C PRO A 194 -9.03 0.03 -6.59
N LEU A 195 -9.32 -1.17 -6.06
CA LEU A 195 -10.17 -1.32 -4.87
C LEU A 195 -9.55 -0.65 -3.65
N LEU A 196 -8.24 -0.77 -3.45
CA LEU A 196 -7.51 -0.12 -2.36
C LEU A 196 -7.59 1.39 -2.45
N LEU A 197 -7.37 1.96 -3.65
CA LEU A 197 -7.42 3.41 -3.87
C LEU A 197 -8.81 3.97 -3.49
N VAL A 198 -9.88 3.32 -3.98
CA VAL A 198 -11.25 3.68 -3.64
C VAL A 198 -11.49 3.52 -2.14
N TRP A 199 -11.02 2.43 -1.55
CA TRP A 199 -11.27 2.10 -0.16
C TRP A 199 -10.65 3.09 0.82
N VAL A 200 -9.38 3.47 0.61
CA VAL A 200 -8.69 4.42 1.49
C VAL A 200 -9.33 5.81 1.40
N VAL A 201 -9.77 6.25 0.21
CA VAL A 201 -10.55 7.49 0.04
C VAL A 201 -11.88 7.42 0.80
N VAL A 202 -12.60 6.29 0.70
CA VAL A 202 -13.86 6.08 1.44
C VAL A 202 -13.63 6.18 2.95
N LEU A 203 -12.63 5.48 3.48
CA LEU A 203 -12.29 5.51 4.90
C LEU A 203 -11.94 6.92 5.38
N GLY A 204 -11.14 7.66 4.61
CA GLY A 204 -10.81 9.06 4.89
C GLY A 204 -12.05 9.96 4.94
N ARG A 205 -12.95 9.85 3.95
CA ARG A 205 -14.19 10.64 3.90
C ARG A 205 -15.15 10.35 5.05
N ARG A 206 -15.30 9.07 5.44
CA ARG A 206 -16.18 8.68 6.56
C ARG A 206 -15.69 9.20 7.90
N GLN A 207 -14.38 9.43 8.01
CA GLN A 207 -13.79 10.02 9.19
C GLN A 207 -14.01 11.53 9.30
N ASP A 208 -14.25 12.25 8.21
CA ASP A 208 -14.56 13.69 8.31
C ASP A 208 -16.05 13.93 8.60
N ILE A 209 -16.94 13.04 8.12
CA ILE A 209 -18.40 13.18 8.34
C ILE A 209 -18.78 12.91 9.81
N ALA A 210 -18.02 12.07 10.50
CA ALA A 210 -18.35 11.61 11.86
C ALA A 210 -17.60 12.38 12.96
N SER A 211 -16.97 13.52 12.65
CA SER A 211 -16.22 14.38 13.58
C SER A 211 -16.92 15.71 13.71
#